data_AF-A0A1B6IJD6-F1
#
_entry.id   AF-A0A1B6IJD6-F1
#
_cell.length_a   1.000
_cell.length_b   1.000
_cell.length_c   1.000
_cell.angle_alpha   90.00
_cell.angle_beta   90.00
_cell.angle_gamma   90.00
#
_symmetry.space_group_name_H-M   'P 1'
#
loop_
_entity.id
_entity.type
_entity.pdbx_description
1 polymer ?
#
loop_
_entity_poly.entity_id
_entity_poly.type
_entity_poly.pdbx_seq_one_letter_code
_entity_poly.pdbx_strand_id
1 'polypeptide(L)'
;NIFPIDEVQEILEMVRLAAQGGNRHLDINPLAVYSFFTSRCKSNLHIVLCFSPIGSAFRLRLRMYPSLVNCCTIDWFEAWPEDALERVAHRYLAQISVTNEVKEAAVVVCKHFHVTARDLADDFFKATGRKTYITSGSYLNLIRLYSTLITEKQDEVMGAKMRYVGGLDQLDYAASQVAEMRKELEELQPKLKVAAAETVAMIK
;
A
#
# COMPACT_ATOMS: atom_id res chain seq x y z
N ASN A 1 26.72 21.67 -28.52
CA ASN A 1 25.93 22.88 -28.31
C ASN A 1 24.53 22.50 -27.93
N ILE A 2 24.20 22.60 -26.64
CA ILE A 2 22.83 22.39 -26.14
C ILE A 2 22.00 23.65 -26.37
N PHE A 3 22.63 24.83 -26.25
CA PHE A 3 22.00 26.13 -26.42
C PHE A 3 22.49 26.80 -27.73
N PRO A 4 21.59 27.41 -28.52
CA PRO A 4 21.94 28.31 -29.61
C PRO A 4 22.52 29.63 -29.07
N ILE A 5 23.04 30.47 -29.96
CA ILE A 5 23.86 31.65 -29.59
C ILE A 5 23.05 32.71 -28.83
N ASP A 6 21.80 32.91 -29.24
CA ASP A 6 20.81 33.78 -28.61
C ASP A 6 20.52 33.35 -27.16
N GLU A 7 20.23 32.07 -26.93
CA GLU A 7 19.98 31.55 -25.58
C GLU A 7 21.22 31.64 -24.67
N VAL A 8 22.43 31.46 -25.23
CA VAL A 8 23.67 31.64 -24.46
C VAL A 8 23.80 33.09 -23.98
N GLN A 9 23.42 34.07 -24.80
CA GLN A 9 23.47 35.48 -24.42
C GLN A 9 22.48 35.79 -23.28
N GLU A 10 21.27 35.24 -23.35
CA GLU A 10 20.29 35.36 -22.27
C GLU A 10 20.78 34.71 -20.96
N ILE A 11 21.39 33.53 -21.02
CA ILE A 11 21.97 32.85 -19.85
C ILE A 11 23.07 33.71 -19.22
N LEU A 12 23.93 34.31 -20.03
CA LEU A 12 24.99 35.19 -19.56
C LEU A 12 24.41 36.39 -18.81
N GLU A 13 23.37 37.03 -19.34
CA GLU A 13 22.71 38.16 -18.68
C GLU A 13 22.06 37.77 -17.35
N MET A 14 21.35 36.64 -17.31
CA MET A 14 20.69 36.14 -16.10
C MET A 14 21.69 35.82 -14.98
N VAL A 15 22.84 35.24 -15.34
CA VAL A 15 23.81 34.73 -14.36
C VAL A 15 24.87 35.76 -13.98
N ARG A 16 25.05 36.83 -14.77
CA ARG A 16 26.11 37.84 -14.58
C ARG A 16 26.13 38.43 -13.18
N LEU A 17 24.98 38.87 -12.67
CA LEU A 17 24.92 39.49 -11.34
C LEU A 17 25.32 38.51 -10.22
N ALA A 18 24.91 37.24 -10.37
CA ALA A 18 25.28 36.19 -9.43
C ALA A 18 26.78 35.83 -9.52
N ALA A 19 27.35 35.81 -10.74
CA ALA A 19 28.78 35.61 -10.96
C ALA A 19 29.62 36.76 -10.36
N GLN A 20 29.07 37.97 -10.31
CA GLN A 20 29.68 39.16 -9.66
C GLN A 20 29.52 39.19 -8.13
N GLY A 21 28.89 38.18 -7.52
CA GLY A 21 28.58 38.20 -6.09
C GLY A 21 27.65 39.35 -5.67
N GLY A 22 26.84 39.86 -6.60
CA GLY A 22 25.95 41.02 -6.39
C GLY A 22 26.58 42.39 -6.67
N ASN A 23 27.87 42.48 -7.01
CA ASN A 23 28.52 43.76 -7.30
C ASN A 23 28.46 44.14 -8.79
N ARG A 24 27.52 45.01 -9.15
CA ARG A 24 27.31 45.48 -10.55
C ARG A 24 28.50 46.17 -11.20
N HIS A 25 29.46 46.69 -10.42
CA HIS A 25 30.61 47.44 -10.95
C HIS A 25 31.81 46.55 -11.31
N LEU A 26 31.74 45.25 -10.99
CA LEU A 26 32.85 44.33 -11.20
C LEU A 26 32.79 43.77 -12.61
N ASP A 27 33.64 44.23 -13.52
CA ASP A 27 33.63 43.75 -14.91
C ASP A 27 34.25 42.35 -15.02
N ILE A 28 33.42 41.37 -15.36
CA ILE A 28 33.80 39.97 -15.54
C ILE A 28 33.70 39.61 -17.01
N ASN A 29 34.72 38.95 -17.55
CA ASN A 29 34.72 38.40 -18.90
C ASN A 29 33.51 37.43 -19.10
N PRO A 30 32.74 37.54 -20.20
CA PRO A 30 31.64 36.62 -20.51
C PRO A 30 31.99 35.12 -20.38
N LEU A 31 33.23 34.74 -20.72
CA LEU A 31 33.70 33.35 -20.57
C LEU A 31 33.74 32.90 -19.10
N ALA A 32 34.12 33.80 -18.19
CA ALA A 32 34.14 33.52 -16.75
C ALA A 32 32.71 33.46 -16.17
N VAL A 33 31.77 34.27 -16.67
CA VAL A 33 30.35 34.18 -16.30
C VAL A 33 29.76 32.85 -16.75
N TYR A 34 30.06 32.39 -17.97
CA TYR A 34 29.60 31.09 -18.46
C TYR A 34 30.21 29.91 -17.70
N SER A 35 31.48 30.03 -17.31
CA SER A 35 32.15 29.03 -16.46
C SER A 35 31.51 28.97 -15.07
N PHE A 36 31.17 30.12 -14.47
CA PHE A 36 30.42 30.20 -13.22
C PHE A 36 29.04 29.53 -13.35
N PHE A 37 28.30 29.82 -14.43
CA PHE A 37 27.03 29.13 -14.72
C PHE A 37 27.22 27.61 -14.78
N THR A 38 28.19 27.14 -15.57
CA THR A 38 28.47 25.71 -15.74
C THR A 38 28.84 25.04 -14.42
N SER A 39 29.66 25.70 -13.60
CA SER A 39 30.05 25.20 -12.27
C SER A 39 28.84 25.08 -11.34
N ARG A 40 27.97 26.09 -11.35
CA ARG A 40 26.73 26.10 -10.56
C ARG A 40 25.73 25.05 -11.04
N CYS A 41 25.65 24.77 -12.34
CA CYS A 41 24.87 23.65 -12.85
C CYS A 41 25.43 22.32 -12.35
N LYS A 42 26.74 22.11 -12.43
CA LYS A 42 27.38 20.87 -11.95
C LYS A 42 27.19 20.65 -10.45
N SER A 43 27.17 21.71 -9.64
CA SER A 43 27.00 21.58 -8.18
C SER A 43 25.57 21.28 -7.75
N ASN A 44 24.56 21.69 -8.53
CA ASN A 44 23.15 21.64 -8.12
C ASN A 44 22.30 20.66 -8.94
N LEU A 45 22.75 20.24 -10.13
CA LEU A 45 22.02 19.32 -10.98
C LEU A 45 22.47 17.88 -10.70
N HIS A 46 21.59 17.10 -10.07
CA HIS A 46 21.77 15.67 -9.88
C HIS A 46 20.82 14.90 -10.79
N ILE A 47 21.36 14.06 -11.66
CA ILE A 47 20.59 13.25 -12.61
C ILE A 47 20.62 11.80 -12.12
N VAL A 48 19.45 11.23 -11.91
CA VAL A 48 19.28 9.80 -11.58
C VAL A 48 18.67 9.10 -12.78
N LEU A 49 19.37 8.10 -13.30
CA LEU A 49 18.94 7.33 -14.46
C LEU A 49 18.64 5.90 -14.04
N CYS A 50 17.43 5.42 -14.35
CA CYS A 50 17.00 4.05 -14.03
C CYS A 50 16.93 3.22 -15.31
N PHE A 51 17.71 2.15 -15.38
CA PHE A 51 17.74 1.23 -16.52
C PHE A 51 17.41 -0.18 -16.06
N SER A 52 16.68 -0.92 -16.90
CA SER A 52 16.56 -2.37 -16.74
C SER A 52 17.82 -3.04 -17.32
N PRO A 53 18.49 -3.93 -16.56
CA PRO A 53 19.64 -4.68 -17.05
C PRO A 53 19.24 -5.79 -18.03
N ILE A 54 17.94 -6.03 -18.22
CA ILE A 54 17.41 -7.11 -19.05
C ILE A 54 17.57 -6.75 -20.54
N GLY A 55 18.18 -7.66 -21.30
CA GLY A 55 18.31 -7.57 -22.76
C GLY A 55 19.68 -7.06 -23.25
N SER A 56 19.77 -6.82 -24.57
CA SER A 56 20.99 -6.33 -25.23
C SER A 56 21.04 -4.80 -25.33
N ALA A 57 19.89 -4.12 -25.25
CA ALA A 57 19.78 -2.68 -25.44
C ALA A 57 20.57 -1.88 -24.40
N PHE A 58 20.55 -2.30 -23.12
CA PHE A 58 21.31 -1.65 -22.06
C PHE A 58 22.82 -1.70 -22.33
N ARG A 59 23.33 -2.89 -22.71
CA ARG A 59 24.73 -3.08 -23.08
C ARG A 59 25.14 -2.24 -24.29
N LEU A 60 24.27 -2.10 -25.28
CA LEU A 60 24.51 -1.24 -26.44
C LEU A 60 24.60 0.24 -26.03
N ARG A 61 23.70 0.72 -25.16
CA ARG A 61 23.72 2.10 -24.66
C ARG A 61 24.97 2.42 -23.86
N LEU A 62 25.44 1.50 -23.01
CA LEU A 62 26.69 1.68 -22.27
C LEU A 62 27.91 1.82 -23.21
N ARG A 63 27.92 1.09 -24.34
CA ARG A 63 28.97 1.21 -25.36
C ARG A 63 28.89 2.53 -26.14
N MET A 64 27.68 2.99 -26.45
CA MET A 64 27.47 4.26 -27.16
C MET A 64 27.77 5.48 -26.27
N TYR A 65 27.55 5.38 -24.96
CA TYR A 65 27.68 6.50 -24.02
C TYR A 65 28.56 6.13 -22.80
N PRO A 66 29.89 6.18 -22.93
CA PRO A 66 30.82 5.82 -21.85
C PRO A 66 30.70 6.70 -20.59
N SER A 67 30.17 7.93 -20.73
CA SER A 67 29.94 8.84 -19.60
C SER A 67 28.97 8.27 -18.55
N LEU A 68 28.07 7.35 -18.94
CA LEU A 68 27.18 6.67 -18.00
C LEU A 68 27.92 5.78 -17.00
N VAL A 69 29.12 5.30 -17.35
CA VAL A 69 29.96 4.49 -16.46
C VAL A 69 31.03 5.34 -15.80
N ASN A 70 31.61 6.29 -16.54
CA ASN A 70 32.75 7.08 -16.05
C ASN A 70 32.35 8.26 -15.16
N CYS A 71 31.12 8.78 -15.29
CA CYS A 71 30.69 10.01 -14.60
C CYS A 71 29.48 9.80 -13.68
N CYS A 72 28.93 8.59 -13.59
CA CYS A 72 27.81 8.26 -12.71
C CYS A 72 28.23 7.20 -11.69
N THR A 73 27.65 7.28 -10.50
CA THR A 73 27.72 6.20 -9.52
C THR A 73 26.73 5.12 -9.92
N ILE A 74 27.19 3.87 -10.01
CA ILE A 74 26.34 2.73 -10.35
C ILE A 74 25.82 2.12 -9.05
N ASP A 75 24.50 2.04 -8.94
CA ASP A 75 23.80 1.37 -7.86
C ASP A 75 23.01 0.17 -8.42
N TRP A 76 23.24 -1.02 -7.85
CA TRP A 76 22.67 -2.27 -8.34
C TRP A 76 21.45 -2.67 -7.51
N PHE A 77 20.29 -2.70 -8.16
CA PHE A 77 19.06 -3.19 -7.57
C PHE A 77 18.94 -4.70 -7.78
N GLU A 78 19.35 -5.45 -6.77
CA GLU A 78 19.19 -6.91 -6.76
C GLU A 78 17.80 -7.34 -6.32
N ALA A 79 17.49 -8.62 -6.55
CA ALA A 79 16.28 -9.22 -6.00
C ALA A 79 16.34 -9.15 -4.46
N TRP A 80 15.19 -8.89 -3.83
CA TRP A 80 15.14 -8.81 -2.38
C TRP A 80 15.56 -10.15 -1.75
N PRO A 81 16.52 -10.13 -0.80
CA PRO A 81 16.84 -11.31 -0.01
C PRO A 81 15.66 -11.69 0.88
N GLU A 82 15.67 -12.92 1.39
CA GLU A 82 14.60 -13.43 2.26
C GLU A 82 14.35 -12.53 3.47
N ASP A 83 15.40 -12.07 4.14
CA ASP A 83 15.30 -11.16 5.29
C ASP A 83 14.58 -9.84 4.92
N ALA A 84 14.80 -9.34 3.71
CA ALA A 84 14.13 -8.13 3.24
C ALA A 84 12.65 -8.39 2.94
N LEU A 85 12.32 -9.55 2.35
CA LEU A 85 10.94 -9.98 2.15
C LEU A 85 10.19 -10.05 3.48
N GLU A 86 10.79 -10.68 4.50
CA GLU A 86 10.20 -10.79 5.84
C GLU A 86 9.96 -9.41 6.45
N ARG A 87 10.98 -8.53 6.46
CA ARG A 87 10.84 -7.16 7.00
C ARG A 87 9.72 -6.36 6.32
N VAL A 88 9.60 -6.47 5.00
CA VAL A 88 8.53 -5.81 4.25
C VAL A 88 7.18 -6.40 4.64
N ALA A 89 7.05 -7.73 4.70
CA ALA A 89 5.82 -8.38 5.12
C ALA A 89 5.41 -8.00 6.55
N HIS A 90 6.32 -8.01 7.53
CA HIS A 90 6.03 -7.54 8.89
C HIS A 90 5.48 -6.12 8.90
N ARG A 91 6.09 -5.21 8.13
CA ARG A 91 5.65 -3.80 8.07
C ARG A 91 4.24 -3.66 7.52
N TYR A 92 3.91 -4.40 6.46
CA TYR A 92 2.60 -4.32 5.81
C TYR A 92 1.50 -5.08 6.58
N LEU A 93 1.83 -6.20 7.21
CA LEU A 93 0.89 -7.02 7.98
C LEU A 93 0.64 -6.47 9.40
N ALA A 94 1.49 -5.57 9.89
CA ALA A 94 1.36 -4.95 11.21
C ALA A 94 -0.02 -4.31 11.44
N GLN A 95 -0.59 -3.69 10.40
CA GLN A 95 -1.86 -2.95 10.47
C GLN A 95 -3.12 -3.83 10.46
N ILE A 96 -2.99 -5.15 10.23
CA ILE A 96 -4.15 -6.04 10.14
C ILE A 96 -4.65 -6.44 11.55
N SER A 97 -5.96 -6.50 11.73
CA SER A 97 -6.67 -6.99 12.93
C SER A 97 -6.67 -8.52 13.06
N VAL A 98 -5.49 -9.14 13.06
CA VAL A 98 -5.30 -10.57 13.35
C VAL A 98 -4.34 -10.76 14.52
N THR A 99 -4.34 -11.94 15.13
CA THR A 99 -3.42 -12.26 16.23
C THR A 99 -1.97 -12.26 15.73
N ASN A 100 -1.03 -12.02 16.65
CA ASN A 100 0.39 -11.93 16.27
C ASN A 100 0.90 -13.26 15.71
N GLU A 101 0.43 -14.39 16.21
CA GLU A 101 0.83 -15.72 15.72
C GLU A 101 0.43 -15.90 14.24
N VAL A 102 -0.74 -15.41 13.86
CA VAL A 102 -1.21 -15.45 12.47
C VAL A 102 -0.42 -14.49 11.59
N LYS A 103 -0.02 -13.32 12.11
CA LYS A 103 0.86 -12.38 11.37
C LYS A 103 2.20 -13.02 11.05
N GLU A 104 2.84 -13.61 12.06
CA GLU A 104 4.13 -14.28 11.90
C GLU A 104 4.05 -15.44 10.90
N ALA A 105 3.01 -16.28 10.99
CA ALA A 105 2.77 -17.34 10.01
C ALA A 105 2.54 -16.78 8.60
N ALA A 106 1.76 -15.71 8.46
CA ALA A 106 1.49 -15.08 7.17
C ALA A 106 2.75 -14.49 6.53
N VAL A 107 3.67 -13.93 7.31
CA VAL A 107 4.98 -13.46 6.83
C VAL A 107 5.76 -14.62 6.18
N VAL A 108 5.90 -15.72 6.90
CA VAL A 108 6.63 -16.92 6.43
C VAL A 108 6.01 -17.47 5.15
N VAL A 109 4.68 -17.57 5.09
CA VAL A 109 3.95 -18.08 3.93
C VAL A 109 4.09 -17.13 2.73
N CYS A 110 3.93 -15.82 2.92
CA CYS A 110 4.07 -14.84 1.84
C CYS A 110 5.47 -14.91 1.23
N LYS A 111 6.51 -14.96 2.07
CA LYS A 111 7.90 -15.15 1.62
C LYS A 111 8.02 -16.43 0.78
N HIS A 112 7.56 -17.55 1.32
CA HIS A 112 7.65 -18.84 0.66
C HIS A 112 6.98 -18.82 -0.72
N PHE A 113 5.78 -18.25 -0.85
CA PHE A 113 5.09 -18.14 -2.13
C PHE A 113 5.87 -17.31 -3.15
N HIS A 114 6.51 -16.22 -2.73
CA HIS A 114 7.31 -15.40 -3.63
C HIS A 114 8.56 -16.13 -4.14
N VAL A 115 9.29 -16.78 -3.24
CA VAL A 115 10.50 -17.53 -3.58
C VAL A 115 10.16 -18.71 -4.50
N THR A 116 9.17 -19.52 -4.14
CA THR A 116 8.72 -20.65 -4.96
C THR A 116 8.20 -20.20 -6.32
N ALA A 117 7.48 -19.08 -6.40
CA ALA A 117 7.03 -18.53 -7.69
C ALA A 117 8.19 -18.11 -8.59
N ARG A 118 9.27 -17.57 -8.01
CA ARG A 118 10.48 -17.21 -8.76
C ARG A 118 11.17 -18.45 -9.32
N ASP A 119 11.33 -19.48 -8.51
CA ASP A 119 11.97 -20.73 -8.94
C ASP A 119 11.14 -21.43 -10.03
N LEU A 120 9.81 -21.45 -9.86
CA LEU A 120 8.88 -21.99 -10.85
C LEU A 120 8.90 -21.20 -12.16
N ALA A 121 9.07 -19.88 -12.12
CA ALA A 121 9.20 -19.05 -13.31
C ALA A 121 10.46 -19.40 -14.12
N ASP A 122 11.56 -19.74 -13.45
CA ASP A 122 12.78 -20.18 -14.11
C ASP A 122 12.64 -21.59 -14.70
N ASP A 123 11.98 -22.50 -14.01
CA ASP A 123 11.70 -23.84 -14.54
C ASP A 123 10.72 -23.79 -15.72
N PHE A 124 9.71 -22.92 -15.65
CA PHE A 124 8.79 -22.66 -16.76
C PHE A 124 9.54 -22.11 -17.98
N PHE A 125 10.51 -21.22 -17.78
CA PHE A 125 11.35 -20.72 -18.87
C PHE A 125 12.20 -21.84 -19.50
N LYS A 126 12.82 -22.69 -18.69
CA LYS A 126 13.60 -23.84 -19.19
C LYS A 126 12.74 -24.80 -20.02
N ALA A 127 11.49 -25.04 -19.60
CA ALA A 127 10.60 -25.99 -20.27
C ALA A 127 9.94 -25.42 -21.55
N THR A 128 9.58 -24.13 -21.57
CA THR A 128 8.74 -23.55 -22.64
C THR A 128 9.44 -22.50 -23.50
N GLY A 129 10.60 -22.02 -23.07
CA GLY A 129 11.29 -20.87 -23.67
C GLY A 129 10.59 -19.52 -23.44
N ARG A 130 9.46 -19.49 -22.72
CA ARG A 130 8.71 -18.25 -22.44
C ARG A 130 9.14 -17.66 -21.10
N LYS A 131 9.67 -16.43 -21.11
CA LYS A 131 10.15 -15.77 -19.89
C LYS A 131 9.00 -15.07 -19.18
N THR A 132 8.79 -15.42 -17.91
CA THR A 132 7.92 -14.71 -16.97
C THR A 132 8.80 -14.05 -15.89
N TYR A 133 8.41 -12.88 -15.42
CA TYR A 133 9.17 -12.12 -14.44
C TYR A 133 8.38 -12.00 -13.14
N ILE A 134 8.99 -12.50 -12.06
CA ILE A 134 8.48 -12.30 -10.70
C ILE A 134 9.22 -11.10 -10.12
N THR A 135 8.47 -10.05 -9.77
CA THR A 135 9.04 -8.78 -9.29
C THR A 135 8.66 -8.51 -7.84
N SER A 136 9.44 -7.66 -7.16
CA SER A 136 9.08 -7.16 -5.83
C SER A 136 7.72 -6.44 -5.81
N GLY A 137 7.30 -5.83 -6.93
CA GLY A 137 5.95 -5.29 -7.09
C GLY A 137 4.85 -6.37 -6.99
N SER A 138 5.07 -7.54 -7.59
CA SER A 138 4.16 -8.69 -7.46
C SER A 138 4.06 -9.18 -6.01
N TYR A 139 5.17 -9.12 -5.26
CA TYR A 139 5.17 -9.46 -3.82
C TYR A 139 4.37 -8.48 -2.98
N LEU A 140 4.55 -7.17 -3.21
CA LEU A 140 3.78 -6.14 -2.53
C LEU A 140 2.28 -6.28 -2.82
N ASN A 141 1.92 -6.62 -4.06
CA ASN A 141 0.53 -6.89 -4.44
C ASN A 141 -0.03 -8.12 -3.74
N LEU A 142 0.75 -9.20 -3.59
CA LEU A 142 0.34 -10.39 -2.82
C LEU A 142 -0.01 -10.02 -1.38
N ILE A 143 0.88 -9.30 -0.69
CA ILE A 143 0.66 -8.90 0.70
C ILE A 143 -0.56 -7.97 0.80
N ARG A 144 -0.68 -6.98 -0.10
CA ARG A 144 -1.81 -6.07 -0.13
C ARG A 144 -3.13 -6.81 -0.34
N LEU A 145 -3.17 -7.74 -1.29
CA LEU A 145 -4.35 -8.56 -1.57
C LEU A 145 -4.75 -9.38 -0.34
N TYR A 146 -3.78 -9.99 0.34
CA TYR A 146 -4.02 -10.71 1.58
C TYR A 146 -4.64 -9.80 2.65
N SER A 147 -4.07 -8.61 2.88
CA SER A 147 -4.59 -7.63 3.84
C SER A 147 -6.02 -7.20 3.52
N THR A 148 -6.34 -6.95 2.25
CA THR A 148 -7.68 -6.57 1.81
C THR A 148 -8.66 -7.72 2.03
N LEU A 149 -8.32 -8.92 1.54
CA LEU A 149 -9.21 -10.07 1.59
C LEU A 149 -9.53 -10.49 3.04
N ILE A 150 -8.54 -10.46 3.94
CA ILE A 150 -8.78 -10.84 5.33
C ILE A 150 -9.68 -9.84 6.05
N THR A 151 -9.53 -8.54 5.76
CA THR A 151 -10.38 -7.49 6.32
C THR A 151 -11.82 -7.67 5.83
N GLU A 152 -12.00 -7.81 4.52
CA GLU A 152 -13.34 -8.03 3.92
C GLU A 152 -14.03 -9.27 4.50
N LYS A 153 -13.28 -10.37 4.66
CA LYS A 153 -13.84 -11.61 5.22
C LYS A 153 -14.13 -11.51 6.71
N GLN A 154 -13.31 -10.78 7.48
CA GLN A 154 -13.60 -10.50 8.88
C GLN A 154 -14.88 -9.67 9.03
N ASP A 155 -15.05 -8.64 8.21
CA ASP A 155 -16.24 -7.77 8.23
C ASP A 155 -17.51 -8.56 7.83
N GLU A 156 -17.41 -9.41 6.81
CA GLU A 156 -18.53 -10.29 6.40
C GLU A 156 -18.95 -11.23 7.54
N VAL A 157 -18.00 -11.90 8.18
CA VAL A 157 -18.26 -12.83 9.29
C VAL A 157 -18.78 -12.10 10.53
N MET A 158 -18.20 -10.94 10.86
CA MET A 158 -18.63 -10.12 11.98
C MET A 158 -20.04 -9.57 11.75
N GLY A 159 -20.36 -9.13 10.54
CA GLY A 159 -21.71 -8.70 10.17
C GLY A 159 -22.74 -9.83 10.33
N ALA A 160 -22.43 -11.03 9.85
CA ALA A 160 -23.28 -12.21 10.04
C ALA A 160 -23.47 -12.54 11.53
N LYS A 161 -22.39 -12.52 12.32
CA LYS A 161 -22.43 -12.74 13.78
C LYS A 161 -23.34 -11.72 14.47
N MET A 162 -23.17 -10.43 14.18
CA MET A 162 -23.97 -9.36 14.81
C MET A 162 -25.46 -9.50 14.50
N ARG A 163 -25.80 -9.97 13.29
CA ARG A 163 -27.19 -10.30 12.94
C ARG A 163 -27.76 -11.41 13.82
N TYR A 164 -27.00 -12.47 14.10
CA TYR A 164 -27.44 -13.54 14.99
C TYR A 164 -27.59 -13.07 16.44
N VAL A 165 -26.64 -12.28 16.93
CA VAL A 165 -26.70 -11.70 18.29
C VAL A 165 -27.95 -10.84 18.44
N GLY A 166 -28.20 -9.91 17.50
CA GLY A 166 -29.42 -9.11 17.54
C GLY A 166 -30.70 -9.94 17.45
N GLY A 167 -30.70 -11.05 16.69
CA GLY A 167 -31.83 -11.98 16.65
C GLY A 167 -32.07 -12.70 17.99
N LEU A 168 -31.00 -13.13 18.67
CA LEU A 168 -31.08 -13.73 19.99
C LEU A 168 -31.61 -12.74 21.04
N ASP A 169 -31.15 -11.49 21.01
CA ASP A 169 -31.63 -10.44 21.91
C ASP A 169 -33.15 -10.19 21.74
N GLN A 170 -33.64 -10.23 20.50
CA GLN A 170 -35.08 -10.10 20.24
C GLN A 170 -35.88 -11.31 20.74
N LEU A 171 -35.34 -12.52 20.62
CA LEU A 171 -35.98 -13.72 21.16
C LEU A 171 -36.03 -13.69 22.68
N ASP A 172 -34.97 -13.23 23.33
CA ASP A 172 -34.93 -13.08 24.80
C ASP A 172 -35.91 -12.00 25.28
N TYR A 173 -35.98 -10.87 24.58
CA TYR A 173 -36.97 -9.82 24.83
C TYR A 173 -38.41 -10.33 24.66
N ALA A 174 -38.70 -11.09 23.61
CA ALA A 174 -40.03 -11.69 23.43
C ALA A 174 -40.35 -12.71 24.53
N ALA A 175 -39.37 -13.53 24.95
CA ALA A 175 -39.55 -14.51 26.01
C ALA A 175 -39.88 -13.84 27.36
N SER A 176 -39.18 -12.76 27.71
CA SER A 176 -39.46 -11.98 28.92
C SER A 176 -40.87 -11.35 28.90
N GLN A 177 -41.30 -10.77 27.77
CA GLN A 177 -42.66 -10.26 27.63
C GLN A 177 -43.72 -11.36 27.76
N VAL A 178 -43.49 -12.55 27.18
CA VAL A 178 -44.42 -13.68 27.32
C VAL A 178 -44.51 -14.15 28.77
N ALA A 179 -43.40 -14.14 29.51
CA ALA A 179 -43.39 -14.48 30.92
C ALA A 179 -44.21 -13.47 31.76
N GLU A 180 -44.08 -12.18 31.47
CA GLU A 180 -44.86 -11.12 32.12
C GLU A 180 -46.36 -11.25 31.82
N MET A 181 -46.75 -11.42 30.55
CA MET A 181 -48.15 -11.63 30.17
C MET A 181 -48.77 -12.87 30.82
N ARG A 182 -48.02 -13.97 30.98
CA ARG A 182 -48.51 -15.16 31.68
C ARG A 182 -48.81 -14.87 33.14
N LYS A 183 -47.95 -14.11 33.81
CA LYS A 183 -48.14 -13.72 35.20
C LYS A 183 -49.38 -12.82 35.35
N GLU A 184 -49.56 -11.83 34.48
CA GLU A 184 -50.76 -11.00 34.46
C GLU A 184 -52.03 -11.82 34.24
N LEU A 185 -52.00 -12.80 33.33
CA LEU A 185 -53.14 -13.67 33.04
C LEU A 185 -53.55 -14.52 34.25
N GLU A 186 -52.59 -15.08 34.97
CA GLU A 186 -52.83 -15.84 36.21
C GLU A 186 -53.45 -14.96 37.31
N GLU A 187 -53.02 -13.69 37.43
CA GLU A 187 -53.59 -12.73 38.38
C GLU A 187 -54.99 -12.24 37.99
N LEU A 188 -55.28 -12.10 36.70
CA LEU A 188 -56.58 -11.66 36.17
C LEU A 188 -57.63 -12.78 36.17
N GLN A 189 -57.23 -14.04 36.03
CA GLN A 189 -58.13 -15.21 36.00
C GLN A 189 -59.13 -15.29 37.17
N PRO A 190 -58.73 -15.14 38.45
CA PRO A 190 -59.68 -15.17 39.57
C PRO A 190 -60.58 -13.93 39.61
N LYS A 191 -60.06 -12.75 39.27
CA LYS A 191 -60.84 -11.50 39.23
C LYS A 191 -61.95 -11.57 38.18
N LEU A 192 -61.67 -12.16 37.02
CA LEU A 192 -62.66 -12.38 35.96
C LEU A 192 -63.76 -13.36 36.37
N LYS A 193 -63.42 -14.44 37.11
CA LYS A 193 -64.43 -15.37 37.64
C LYS A 193 -65.37 -14.69 38.63
N VAL A 194 -64.84 -13.83 39.51
CA VAL A 194 -65.65 -13.04 40.46
C VAL A 194 -66.57 -12.08 39.71
N ALA A 195 -66.03 -11.27 38.79
CA ALA A 195 -66.81 -10.31 38.00
C ALA A 195 -67.88 -11.00 37.12
N ALA A 196 -67.58 -12.19 36.57
CA ALA A 196 -68.54 -13.00 35.82
C ALA A 196 -69.67 -13.54 36.72
N ALA A 197 -69.36 -13.96 37.95
CA ALA A 197 -70.37 -14.38 38.92
C ALA A 197 -71.26 -13.21 39.36
N GLU A 198 -70.67 -12.04 39.60
CA GLU A 198 -71.39 -10.80 39.97
C GLU A 198 -72.32 -10.33 38.84
N THR A 199 -71.89 -10.39 37.58
CA THR A 199 -72.74 -10.02 36.43
C THR A 199 -73.89 -11.01 36.23
N VAL A 200 -73.68 -12.32 36.41
CA VAL A 200 -74.77 -13.31 36.38
C VAL A 200 -75.76 -13.11 37.52
N ALA A 201 -75.28 -12.68 38.70
CA ALA A 201 -76.17 -12.35 39.83
C ALA A 201 -77.01 -11.09 39.58
N MET A 202 -76.51 -10.11 38.81
CA MET A 202 -77.28 -8.92 38.43
C MET A 202 -78.30 -9.14 37.29
N ILE A 203 -78.16 -10.23 36.52
CA ILE A 203 -79.07 -10.56 35.42
C ILE A 203 -80.26 -11.46 35.88
N LYS A 204 -80.21 -11.98 37.12
CA LYS A 204 -81.33 -12.68 37.77
C LYS A 204 -82.14 -11.74 38.64
#